data_AF-A0A8S4QZB8-F1
#
_entry.id   AF-A0A8S4QZB8-F1
#
_cell.length_a   1.000
_cell.length_b   1.000
_cell.length_c   1.000
_cell.angle_alpha   90.00
_cell.angle_beta   90.00
_cell.angle_gamma   90.00
#
_symmetry.space_group_name_H-M   'P 1'
#
loop_
_entity.id
_entity.type
_entity.pdbx_description
1 polymer ?
#
loop_
_entity_poly.entity_id
_entity_poly.type
_entity_poly.pdbx_seq_one_letter_code
_entity_poly.pdbx_strand_id
1 'polypeptide(L)'
;MYSIQDGGVCHVDLGAILQYGGGELPPARLTRNVLAVCDITVTESRLQSILSYIRDSRELLLPAITVSFKWMEDQELMNKLHHVKNLILGSTLSHKVTVEELSKSNRKYKEKYIELLEDVFADFEVKETYTIEEQ
;
A
#
# COMPACT_ATOMS: atom_id res chain seq x y z
N MET A 1 -13.39 -4.71 -11.97
CA MET A 1 -14.05 -4.73 -13.29
C MET A 1 -13.06 -4.29 -14.35
N TYR A 2 -13.16 -4.77 -15.59
CA TYR A 2 -12.35 -4.28 -16.71
C TYR A 2 -13.27 -3.75 -17.81
N SER A 3 -12.85 -2.69 -18.47
CA SER A 3 -13.56 -2.10 -19.59
C SER A 3 -13.06 -2.71 -20.90
N ILE A 4 -13.99 -3.16 -21.73
CA ILE A 4 -13.68 -3.76 -23.04
C ILE A 4 -13.32 -2.69 -24.07
N GLN A 5 -13.75 -1.43 -23.86
CA GLN A 5 -13.59 -0.36 -24.83
C GLN A 5 -12.18 0.24 -24.81
N ASP A 6 -11.62 0.45 -23.62
CA ASP A 6 -10.34 1.14 -23.40
C ASP A 6 -9.30 0.26 -22.66
N GLY A 7 -9.68 -0.95 -22.24
CA GLY A 7 -8.81 -1.83 -21.46
C GLY A 7 -8.57 -1.35 -20.01
N GLY A 8 -9.31 -0.34 -19.55
CA GLY A 8 -9.17 0.21 -18.21
C GLY A 8 -9.63 -0.76 -17.13
N VAL A 9 -8.98 -0.72 -15.96
CA VAL A 9 -9.36 -1.51 -14.79
C VAL A 9 -9.94 -0.59 -13.73
N CYS A 10 -11.08 -1.01 -13.17
CA CYS A 10 -11.75 -0.32 -12.07
C CYS A 10 -11.85 -1.27 -10.87
N HIS A 11 -11.30 -0.83 -9.74
CA HIS A 11 -11.46 -1.52 -8.46
C HIS A 11 -12.86 -1.22 -7.89
N VAL A 12 -13.51 -2.27 -7.40
CA VAL A 12 -14.81 -2.21 -6.73
C VAL A 12 -14.67 -2.92 -5.39
N ASP A 13 -15.63 -2.68 -4.50
CA ASP A 13 -15.66 -3.23 -3.14
C ASP A 13 -14.46 -2.80 -2.29
N LEU A 14 -14.69 -1.77 -1.47
CA LEU A 14 -13.68 -1.21 -0.56
C LEU A 14 -13.87 -1.69 0.88
N GLY A 15 -14.58 -2.79 1.12
CA GLY A 15 -14.84 -3.31 2.47
C GLY A 15 -13.59 -3.74 3.24
N ALA A 16 -12.45 -3.97 2.56
CA ALA A 16 -11.18 -4.39 3.15
C ALA A 16 -10.12 -3.27 3.20
N ILE A 17 -10.54 -2.01 3.20
CA ILE A 17 -9.64 -0.85 3.25
C ILE A 17 -8.73 -0.87 4.51
N LEU A 18 -7.43 -0.60 4.32
CA LEU A 18 -6.41 -0.56 5.38
C LEU A 18 -6.31 -1.83 6.24
N GLN A 19 -6.57 -3.02 5.69
CA GLN A 19 -6.37 -4.30 6.38
C GLN A 19 -4.95 -4.86 6.25
N TYR A 20 -3.93 -4.02 6.48
CA TYR A 20 -2.51 -4.41 6.44
C TYR A 20 -2.27 -5.68 7.28
N GLY A 21 -1.83 -6.77 6.65
CA GLY A 21 -1.55 -8.04 7.33
C GLY A 21 -2.77 -8.76 7.94
N GLY A 22 -3.91 -8.09 8.11
CA GLY A 22 -5.17 -8.66 8.58
C GLY A 22 -5.89 -9.48 7.50
N GLY A 23 -5.79 -9.05 6.24
CA GLY A 23 -6.35 -9.74 5.08
C GLY A 23 -5.27 -10.43 4.24
N GLU A 24 -5.01 -9.87 3.06
CA GLU A 24 -3.94 -10.30 2.15
C GLU A 24 -2.60 -9.67 2.57
N LEU A 25 -1.50 -10.40 2.38
CA LEU A 25 -0.14 -9.90 2.64
C LEU A 25 0.32 -8.87 1.62
N PRO A 26 0.20 -9.09 0.29
CA PRO A 26 0.66 -8.11 -0.68
C PRO A 26 -0.24 -6.86 -0.65
N PRO A 27 0.34 -5.66 -0.78
CA PRO A 27 -0.44 -4.41 -0.77
C PRO A 27 -1.34 -4.26 -2.02
N ALA A 28 -0.98 -4.92 -3.12
CA ALA A 28 -1.77 -5.00 -4.34
C ALA A 28 -1.48 -6.32 -5.08
N ARG A 29 -2.43 -6.76 -5.92
CA ARG A 29 -2.30 -8.02 -6.67
C ARG A 29 -1.55 -7.80 -7.98
N LEU A 30 -0.26 -8.08 -8.00
CA LEU A 30 0.57 -8.15 -9.21
C LEU A 30 0.88 -9.62 -9.53
N THR A 31 -0.08 -10.30 -10.15
CA THR A 31 0.05 -11.74 -10.45
C THR A 31 0.63 -11.98 -11.84
N ARG A 32 1.02 -13.24 -12.13
CA ARG A 32 1.52 -13.66 -13.45
C ARG A 32 0.63 -13.21 -14.61
N ASN A 33 -0.70 -13.29 -14.46
CA ASN A 33 -1.63 -12.94 -15.54
C ASN A 33 -1.70 -11.42 -15.78
N VAL A 34 -1.52 -10.62 -14.71
CA VAL A 34 -1.43 -9.16 -14.83
C VAL A 34 -0.11 -8.79 -15.50
N LEU A 35 1.00 -9.38 -15.04
CA LEU A 35 2.33 -9.14 -15.62
C LEU A 35 2.42 -9.56 -17.09
N ALA A 36 1.75 -10.65 -17.48
CA ALA A 36 1.78 -11.14 -18.86
C ALA A 36 1.18 -10.15 -19.88
N VAL A 37 0.33 -9.24 -19.45
CA VAL A 37 -0.31 -8.23 -20.33
C VAL A 37 0.28 -6.83 -20.15
N CYS A 38 1.29 -6.67 -19.29
CA CYS A 38 1.89 -5.39 -18.96
C CYS A 38 3.34 -5.32 -19.46
N ASP A 39 3.73 -4.13 -19.93
CA ASP A 39 5.14 -3.78 -20.07
C ASP A 39 5.66 -3.34 -18.69
N ILE A 40 6.68 -4.03 -18.17
CA ILE A 40 7.21 -3.81 -16.81
C ILE A 40 7.77 -2.40 -16.67
N THR A 41 8.56 -1.94 -17.65
CA THR A 41 9.20 -0.61 -17.61
C THR A 41 8.14 0.50 -17.66
N VAL A 42 7.11 0.33 -18.49
CA VAL A 42 5.99 1.29 -18.53
C VAL A 42 5.18 1.28 -17.23
N THR A 43 4.95 0.10 -16.66
CA THR A 43 4.18 -0.06 -15.41
C THR A 43 4.90 0.60 -14.25
N GLU A 44 6.19 0.33 -14.08
CA GLU A 44 7.04 0.92 -13.06
C GLU A 44 7.11 2.45 -13.20
N SER A 45 7.39 2.97 -14.40
CA SER A 45 7.42 4.42 -14.64
C SER A 45 6.08 5.10 -14.30
N ARG A 46 4.95 4.45 -14.59
CA ARG A 46 3.61 4.94 -14.22
C ARG A 46 3.38 4.93 -12.72
N LEU A 47 3.81 3.87 -12.01
CA LEU A 47 3.72 3.79 -10.56
C LEU A 47 4.52 4.91 -9.90
N GLN A 48 5.77 5.12 -10.34
CA GLN A 48 6.63 6.20 -9.85
C GLN A 48 6.04 7.58 -10.14
N SER A 49 5.44 7.78 -11.32
CA SER A 49 4.78 9.04 -11.69
C SER A 49 3.55 9.32 -10.81
N ILE A 50 2.72 8.31 -10.57
CA ILE A 50 1.54 8.43 -9.69
C ILE A 50 1.98 8.68 -8.24
N LEU A 51 2.99 7.96 -7.75
CA LEU A 51 3.49 8.15 -6.40
C LEU A 51 4.07 9.55 -6.21
N SER A 52 4.85 10.04 -7.18
CA SER A 52 5.35 11.43 -7.19
C SER A 52 4.20 12.42 -7.07
N TYR A 53 3.16 12.28 -7.90
CA TYR A 53 1.97 13.15 -7.85
C TYR A 53 1.24 13.11 -6.50
N ILE A 54 1.12 11.92 -5.89
CA ILE A 54 0.53 11.75 -4.56
C ILE A 54 1.37 12.47 -3.50
N ARG A 55 2.70 12.33 -3.54
CA ARG A 55 3.60 12.99 -2.58
C ARG A 55 3.57 14.51 -2.74
N ASP A 56 3.55 15.01 -3.97
CA ASP A 56 3.47 16.45 -4.28
C ASP A 56 2.14 17.05 -3.81
N SER A 57 1.05 16.26 -3.90
CA SER A 57 -0.30 16.68 -3.52
C SER A 57 -0.65 16.42 -2.04
N ARG A 58 0.33 16.04 -1.21
CA ARG A 58 0.10 15.59 0.18
C ARG A 58 -0.64 16.60 1.06
N GLU A 59 -0.38 17.90 0.87
CA GLU A 59 -0.99 19.00 1.64
C GLU A 59 -2.51 19.06 1.43
N LEU A 60 -3.00 18.61 0.27
CA LEU A 60 -4.42 18.52 -0.04
C LEU A 60 -4.99 17.13 0.28
N LEU A 61 -4.25 16.08 -0.07
CA LEU A 61 -4.73 14.70 -0.01
C LEU A 61 -4.86 14.20 1.44
N LEU A 62 -3.91 14.51 2.32
CA LEU A 62 -3.96 14.04 3.72
C LEU A 62 -5.15 14.63 4.49
N PRO A 63 -5.43 15.95 4.44
CA PRO A 63 -6.64 16.50 5.05
C PRO A 63 -7.92 15.90 4.45
N ALA A 64 -7.98 15.70 3.13
CA ALA A 64 -9.15 15.11 2.48
C ALA A 64 -9.44 13.69 3.00
N ILE A 65 -8.43 12.81 3.04
CA ILE A 65 -8.55 11.46 3.59
C ILE A 65 -8.97 11.52 5.07
N THR A 66 -8.36 12.42 5.86
CA THR A 66 -8.69 12.57 7.29
C THR A 66 -10.15 12.95 7.49
N VAL A 67 -10.67 13.89 6.71
CA VAL A 67 -12.07 14.30 6.77
C VAL A 67 -13.00 13.17 6.33
N SER A 68 -12.65 12.46 5.25
CA SER A 68 -13.44 11.30 4.78
C SER A 68 -13.52 10.20 5.85
N PHE A 69 -12.41 9.84 6.49
CA PHE A 69 -12.42 8.80 7.53
C PHE A 69 -13.19 9.24 8.77
N LYS A 70 -13.09 10.52 9.17
CA LYS A 70 -13.92 11.07 10.25
C LYS A 70 -15.41 11.01 9.92
N TRP A 71 -15.78 11.31 8.68
CA TRP A 71 -17.17 11.27 8.22
C TRP A 71 -17.75 9.86 8.19
N MET A 72 -16.92 8.85 7.92
CA MET A 72 -17.32 7.44 7.96
C MET A 72 -17.54 6.92 9.40
N GLU A 73 -17.22 7.70 10.42
CA GLU A 73 -17.30 7.34 11.84
C GLU A 73 -16.53 6.05 12.21
N ASP A 74 -15.56 5.67 11.38
CA ASP A 74 -14.77 4.45 11.54
C ASP A 74 -13.49 4.73 12.33
N GLN A 75 -13.52 4.39 13.62
CA GLN A 75 -12.39 4.59 14.52
C GLN A 75 -11.18 3.70 14.15
N GLU A 76 -11.39 2.54 13.53
CA GLU A 76 -10.29 1.68 13.11
C GLU A 76 -9.50 2.33 11.95
N LEU A 77 -10.20 2.95 11.00
CA LEU A 77 -9.54 3.70 9.92
C LEU A 77 -8.78 4.92 10.44
N MET A 78 -9.37 5.65 11.40
CA MET A 78 -8.70 6.78 12.05
C MET A 78 -7.43 6.34 12.78
N ASN A 79 -7.47 5.20 13.47
CA ASN A 79 -6.30 4.63 14.13
C ASN A 79 -5.19 4.27 13.14
N LYS A 80 -5.52 3.90 11.90
CA LYS A 80 -4.56 3.53 10.84
C LYS A 80 -4.15 4.69 9.93
N LEU A 81 -4.68 5.89 10.14
CA LEU A 81 -4.35 7.08 9.34
C LEU A 81 -2.85 7.41 9.34
N HIS A 82 -2.16 7.12 10.45
CA HIS A 82 -0.71 7.33 10.55
C HIS A 82 0.07 6.49 9.52
N HIS A 83 -0.36 5.27 9.20
CA HIS A 83 0.25 4.43 8.15
C HIS A 83 0.14 5.09 6.79
N VAL A 84 -1.05 5.59 6.44
CA VAL A 84 -1.29 6.32 5.19
C VAL A 84 -0.39 7.56 5.10
N LYS A 85 -0.30 8.33 6.19
CA LYS A 85 0.58 9.49 6.27
C LYS A 85 2.04 9.11 6.04
N ASN A 86 2.54 8.08 6.71
CA ASN A 86 3.93 7.66 6.61
C ASN A 86 4.26 7.14 5.20
N LEU A 87 3.34 6.40 4.57
CA LEU A 87 3.49 5.93 3.18
C LEU A 87 3.55 7.09 2.18
N ILE A 88 2.70 8.12 2.34
CA ILE A 88 2.71 9.31 1.48
C ILE A 88 3.99 10.14 1.68
N LEU A 89 4.49 10.21 2.90
CA LEU A 89 5.74 10.92 3.20
C LEU A 89 6.99 10.13 2.76
N GLY A 90 6.84 8.85 2.44
CA GLY A 90 7.96 7.96 2.15
C GLY A 90 8.78 7.65 3.39
N SER A 91 8.24 7.76 4.61
CA SER A 91 8.96 7.44 5.85
C SER A 91 8.84 5.96 6.24
N THR A 92 8.02 5.19 5.53
CA THR A 92 7.87 3.74 5.72
C THR A 92 7.57 3.04 4.40
N LEU A 93 7.86 1.74 4.34
CA LEU A 93 7.54 0.87 3.21
C LEU A 93 6.35 -0.03 3.55
N SER A 94 5.59 -0.44 2.53
CA SER A 94 4.37 -1.25 2.68
C SER A 94 4.60 -2.55 3.45
N HIS A 95 5.77 -3.21 3.26
CA HIS A 95 6.09 -4.44 3.97
C HIS A 95 6.35 -4.20 5.47
N LYS A 96 6.96 -3.06 5.86
CA LYS A 96 7.18 -2.71 7.27
C LYS A 96 5.87 -2.44 8.01
N VAL A 97 4.94 -1.73 7.35
CA VAL A 97 3.56 -1.53 7.87
C VAL A 97 2.87 -2.90 8.07
N THR A 98 3.05 -3.82 7.12
CA THR A 98 2.47 -5.17 7.21
C THR A 98 3.06 -5.97 8.37
N VAL A 99 4.38 -5.94 8.57
CA VAL A 99 5.05 -6.59 9.71
C VAL A 99 4.55 -6.01 11.04
N GLU A 100 4.43 -4.69 11.14
CA GLU A 100 3.95 -4.02 12.36
C GLU A 100 2.52 -4.47 12.73
N GLU A 101 1.60 -4.47 11.77
CA GLU A 101 0.21 -4.86 12.01
C GLU A 101 0.06 -6.38 12.23
N LEU A 102 0.84 -7.21 11.54
CA LEU A 102 0.92 -8.66 11.80
C LEU A 102 1.38 -8.94 13.23
N SER A 103 2.38 -8.22 13.72
CA SER A 103 2.94 -8.40 15.07
C SER A 103 1.89 -8.17 16.15
N LYS A 104 1.03 -7.15 15.97
CA LYS A 104 -0.10 -6.82 16.86
C LYS A 104 -1.30 -7.76 16.70
N SER A 105 -1.36 -8.54 15.62
CA SER A 105 -2.50 -9.41 15.31
C SER A 105 -2.47 -10.75 16.09
N ASN A 106 -3.63 -11.40 16.14
CA ASN A 106 -3.80 -12.79 16.61
C ASN A 106 -3.82 -13.80 15.45
N ARG A 107 -3.26 -13.44 14.29
CA ARG A 107 -3.27 -14.29 13.09
C ARG A 107 -2.47 -15.56 13.31
N LYS A 108 -3.01 -16.70 12.86
CA LYS A 108 -2.30 -17.99 12.87
C LYS A 108 -1.06 -17.91 11.97
N TYR A 109 0.08 -18.38 12.49
CA TYR A 109 1.38 -18.39 11.82
C TYR A 109 1.94 -17.00 11.51
N LYS A 110 1.59 -15.96 12.27
CA LYS A 110 2.09 -14.60 12.06
C LYS A 110 3.62 -14.53 12.02
N GLU A 111 4.28 -15.34 12.84
CA GLU A 111 5.75 -15.39 12.95
C GLU A 111 6.38 -15.82 11.61
N LYS A 112 5.79 -16.81 10.93
CA LYS A 112 6.26 -17.28 9.61
C LYS A 112 6.05 -16.24 8.51
N TYR A 113 4.98 -15.45 8.59
CA TYR A 113 4.73 -14.38 7.63
C TYR A 113 5.68 -13.21 7.84
N ILE A 114 6.02 -12.89 9.08
CA ILE A 114 7.01 -11.88 9.41
C ILE A 114 8.39 -12.32 8.89
N GLU A 115 8.82 -13.55 9.19
CA GLU A 115 10.07 -14.14 8.70
C GLU A 115 10.16 -14.06 7.17
N LEU A 116 9.10 -14.45 6.46
CA LEU A 116 9.05 -14.36 5.00
C LEU A 116 9.22 -12.91 4.49
N LEU A 117 8.58 -11.93 5.14
CA LEU A 117 8.69 -10.53 4.73
C LEU A 117 10.09 -9.96 5.03
N GLU A 118 10.69 -10.34 6.15
CA GLU A 118 12.05 -9.94 6.50
C GLU A 118 13.08 -10.54 5.53
N ASP A 119 12.91 -11.81 5.15
CA ASP A 119 13.78 -12.49 4.18
C ASP A 119 13.66 -11.87 2.77
N VAL A 120 12.44 -11.64 2.29
CA VAL A 120 12.20 -11.10 0.93
C VAL A 120 12.71 -9.67 0.78
N PHE A 121 12.67 -8.87 1.85
CA PHE A 121 13.08 -7.47 1.85
C PHE A 121 14.36 -7.23 2.65
N ALA A 122 15.19 -8.27 2.85
CA ALA A 122 16.42 -8.19 3.65
C ALA A 122 17.42 -7.15 3.11
N ASP A 123 17.44 -6.96 1.79
CA ASP A 123 18.37 -6.06 1.10
C ASP A 123 17.94 -4.57 1.17
N PHE A 124 16.76 -4.27 1.71
CA PHE A 124 16.29 -2.88 1.83
C PHE A 124 16.89 -2.19 3.07
N GLU A 125 17.76 -1.21 2.82
CA GLU A 125 18.33 -0.36 3.87
C GLU A 125 17.25 0.47 4.59
N VAL A 126 17.40 0.61 5.91
CA VAL A 126 16.51 1.48 6.71
C VAL A 126 16.89 2.94 6.49
N LYS A 127 15.95 3.73 5.99
CA LYS A 127 16.12 5.17 5.72
C LYS A 127 15.06 6.00 6.43
N GLU A 128 15.39 7.26 6.73
CA GLU A 128 14.41 8.23 7.24
C GLU A 128 13.36 8.59 6.19
N THR A 129 13.76 8.63 4.92
CA THR A 129 12.87 8.89 3.79
C THR A 129 13.35 8.11 2.58
N TYR A 130 12.47 7.27 2.04
CA TYR A 130 12.67 6.53 0.81
C TYR A 130 12.37 7.42 -0.40
N THR A 131 13.14 7.25 -1.46
CA THR A 131 12.85 7.86 -2.76
C THR A 131 11.57 7.27 -3.37
N ILE A 132 11.15 7.82 -4.50
CA ILE A 132 9.98 7.30 -5.24
C ILE A 132 10.30 5.96 -5.90
N GLU A 133 11.54 5.76 -6.35
CA GLU A 133 11.98 4.52 -7.01
C GLU A 133 12.14 3.37 -5.99
N GLU A 134 12.58 3.69 -4.78
CA GLU A 134 12.72 2.69 -3.71
C GLU A 134 11.39 2.22 -3.11
N GLN A 135 10.31 3.02 -3.24
CA GLN A 135 8.99 2.71 -2.66
C GLN A 135 8.06 2.06 -3.68
#